data_AF-A0A3L7UL95-F1
#
_entry.id   AF-A0A3L7UL95-F1
#
_cell.length_a   1.000
_cell.length_b   1.000
_cell.length_c   1.000
_cell.angle_alpha   90.00
_cell.angle_beta   90.00
_cell.angle_gamma   90.00
#
_symmetry.space_group_name_H-M   'P 1'
#
loop_
_entity.id
_entity.type
_entity.pdbx_description
1 polymer ?
#
loop_
_entity_poly.entity_id
_entity_poly.type
_entity_poly.pdbx_seq_one_letter_code
_entity_poly.pdbx_strand_id
1 'polypeptide(L)'
;MKKTLGLILYAATIFGVTAGIGMFMLKKSTAPSADVTNSGDQHGDSTVVDDTHAPANSAAGEHAPHGATVDASSSHADSSRESDSHAHAEVEADQQLPVAVRSSPMSVEEIVRMGLSLKSRDEILRQRESSLKDAESQHRLIQTDVEGAQLQVENLLTQAKDQRAAIEELVQRMNTQKDGIGNERLAIVSEKKQLQVDRETLDADRRQHDAQKTAFTSSETELALKRKALDEDRKTFDTDRNKITVDGDKLNKDREAWVKEVERTTHESQQLKIEKEELRVERDRLEQDKRLLASMPGGDTLPSVKKPIDAVSKKQNLKELTEMFEGMTPESAANAIKTLAADGESDMVVDVLVKLEQRKASAILEAIPDEKLVSEFLVKINNLNNQPKAAKN
;
A
#
# COMPACT_ATOMS: atom_id res chain seq x y z
N MET A 1 -8.83 -20.37 -14.70
CA MET A 1 -8.93 -20.79 -13.29
C MET A 1 -8.10 -22.02 -12.91
N LYS A 2 -7.61 -22.86 -13.86
CA LYS A 2 -6.78 -24.03 -13.53
C LYS A 2 -5.32 -23.70 -13.12
N LYS A 3 -4.83 -22.49 -13.42
CA LYS A 3 -3.44 -22.08 -13.14
C LYS A 3 -3.24 -21.53 -11.72
N THR A 4 -4.27 -20.99 -11.08
CA THR A 4 -4.20 -20.46 -9.71
C THR A 4 -4.27 -21.57 -8.65
N LEU A 5 -4.93 -22.69 -8.93
CA LEU A 5 -5.01 -23.82 -7.99
C LEU A 5 -3.67 -24.57 -7.85
N GLY A 6 -2.87 -24.62 -8.91
CA GLY A 6 -1.54 -25.26 -8.88
C GLY A 6 -0.52 -24.51 -8.03
N LEU A 7 -0.62 -23.17 -7.94
CA LEU A 7 0.30 -22.36 -7.15
C LEU A 7 0.05 -22.47 -5.64
N ILE A 8 -1.22 -22.61 -5.24
CA ILE A 8 -1.60 -22.76 -3.83
C ILE A 8 -1.17 -24.13 -3.28
N LEU A 9 -1.22 -25.18 -4.11
CA LEU A 9 -0.79 -26.52 -3.70
C LEU A 9 0.74 -26.61 -3.52
N TYR A 10 1.51 -25.88 -4.33
CA TYR A 10 2.98 -25.86 -4.24
C TYR A 10 3.49 -25.05 -3.03
N ALA A 11 2.79 -23.97 -2.66
CA ALA A 11 3.11 -23.20 -1.46
C ALA A 11 2.85 -24.00 -0.16
N ALA A 12 1.81 -24.84 -0.12
CA ALA A 12 1.51 -25.68 1.05
C ALA A 12 2.57 -26.76 1.31
N THR A 13 3.19 -27.31 0.27
CA THR A 13 4.25 -28.33 0.41
C THR A 13 5.58 -27.77 0.90
N ILE A 14 5.92 -26.51 0.58
CA ILE A 14 7.19 -25.90 1.02
C ILE A 14 7.09 -25.39 2.46
N PHE A 15 5.90 -24.96 2.92
CA PHE A 15 5.72 -24.50 4.30
C PHE A 15 5.43 -25.63 5.31
N GLY A 16 5.00 -26.81 4.84
CA GLY A 16 4.64 -27.95 5.69
C GLY A 16 5.81 -28.77 6.24
N VAL A 17 7.01 -28.68 5.64
CA VAL A 17 8.16 -29.52 6.06
C VAL A 17 9.03 -28.84 7.12
N THR A 18 8.99 -27.51 7.24
CA THR A 18 9.87 -26.76 8.16
C THR A 18 9.33 -26.63 9.59
N ALA A 19 8.03 -26.90 9.81
CA ALA A 19 7.41 -26.80 11.14
C ALA A 19 7.51 -28.10 11.99
N GLY A 20 8.02 -29.20 11.44
CA GLY A 20 7.98 -30.53 12.09
C GLY A 20 9.20 -30.93 12.91
N ILE A 21 10.33 -30.22 12.84
CA ILE A 21 11.60 -30.68 13.44
C ILE A 21 11.98 -29.93 14.75
N GLY A 22 11.29 -28.82 15.07
CA GLY A 22 11.64 -27.97 16.22
C GLY A 22 11.06 -28.36 17.59
N MET A 23 10.18 -29.37 17.69
CA MET A 23 9.34 -29.56 18.88
C MET A 23 9.71 -30.75 19.78
N PHE A 24 10.99 -31.14 19.86
CA PHE A 24 11.42 -32.30 20.68
C PHE A 24 12.55 -32.06 21.71
N MET A 25 13.00 -30.83 21.98
CA MET A 25 14.09 -30.61 22.98
C MET A 25 13.83 -29.57 24.06
N LEU A 26 12.59 -29.44 24.56
CA LEU A 26 12.37 -28.70 25.82
C LEU A 26 11.34 -29.39 26.72
N LYS A 27 11.76 -30.46 27.40
CA LYS A 27 11.06 -30.92 28.61
C LYS A 27 12.02 -31.64 29.56
N LYS A 28 12.71 -30.88 30.40
CA LYS A 28 13.04 -31.23 31.80
C LYS A 28 13.82 -30.09 32.46
N SER A 29 13.11 -29.22 33.19
CA SER A 29 13.53 -28.73 34.52
C SER A 29 12.42 -27.83 35.10
N THR A 30 11.64 -28.41 36.00
CA THR A 30 10.89 -27.74 37.08
C THR A 30 11.73 -27.99 38.34
N ALA A 31 11.96 -27.09 39.31
CA ALA A 31 11.22 -25.95 39.86
C ALA A 31 12.21 -25.14 40.77
N PRO A 32 11.78 -24.35 41.78
CA PRO A 32 10.91 -23.16 41.80
C PRO A 32 11.60 -21.95 42.49
N SER A 33 11.03 -20.74 42.39
CA SER A 33 10.72 -19.85 43.54
C SER A 33 10.43 -18.39 43.16
N ALA A 34 9.50 -17.81 43.93
CA ALA A 34 9.23 -16.40 44.22
C ALA A 34 8.76 -15.52 43.03
N ASP A 35 7.49 -15.16 42.95
CA ASP A 35 6.80 -14.18 43.82
C ASP A 35 7.44 -12.80 43.72
N VAL A 36 6.80 -11.89 42.96
CA VAL A 36 6.57 -10.48 43.29
C VAL A 36 5.69 -9.90 42.18
N THR A 37 4.45 -9.61 42.56
CA THR A 37 3.56 -8.66 41.92
C THR A 37 4.19 -7.26 41.93
N ASN A 38 4.28 -6.58 40.79
CA ASN A 38 4.19 -5.12 40.81
C ASN A 38 3.66 -4.57 39.48
N SER A 39 2.47 -4.00 39.58
CA SER A 39 1.81 -3.16 38.58
C SER A 39 2.42 -1.76 38.64
N GLY A 40 2.63 -1.13 37.49
CA GLY A 40 3.12 0.25 37.47
C GLY A 40 3.22 0.82 36.07
N ASP A 41 2.09 1.29 35.55
CA ASP A 41 2.03 2.37 34.59
C ASP A 41 2.95 3.52 35.03
N GLN A 42 3.79 4.02 34.12
CA GLN A 42 3.90 5.46 33.90
C GLN A 42 4.71 5.83 32.65
N HIS A 43 4.15 6.85 32.00
CA HIS A 43 4.66 7.64 30.89
C HIS A 43 6.01 8.33 31.17
N GLY A 44 6.71 8.65 30.07
CA GLY A 44 7.84 9.56 30.01
C GLY A 44 8.69 9.17 28.81
N ASP A 45 8.38 9.63 27.59
CA ASP A 45 8.81 10.94 27.09
C ASP A 45 10.20 11.34 27.60
N SER A 46 11.21 10.98 26.80
CA SER A 46 12.56 11.53 26.92
C SER A 46 13.18 11.52 25.53
N THR A 47 13.03 12.67 24.86
CA THR A 47 14.06 13.33 24.05
C THR A 47 15.38 12.57 23.94
N VAL A 48 15.59 11.90 22.80
CA VAL A 48 16.90 11.42 22.37
C VAL A 48 17.67 12.62 21.87
N VAL A 49 18.58 13.11 22.72
CA VAL A 49 19.61 14.07 22.38
C VAL A 49 20.63 13.33 21.51
N ASP A 50 20.88 13.90 20.34
CA ASP A 50 21.82 13.45 19.33
C ASP A 50 23.25 13.75 19.82
N ASP A 51 23.83 12.82 20.58
CA ASP A 51 25.26 12.83 20.91
C ASP A 51 26.07 12.34 19.70
N THR A 52 26.48 13.29 18.88
CA THR A 52 27.53 13.15 17.87
C THR A 52 28.85 12.72 18.51
N HIS A 53 29.06 11.40 18.62
CA HIS A 53 30.38 10.84 18.87
C HIS A 53 31.10 10.56 17.53
N ALA A 54 32.22 11.27 17.39
CA ALA A 54 33.18 11.18 16.32
C ALA A 54 33.64 9.73 16.00
N PRO A 55 33.80 9.35 14.73
CA PRO A 55 34.70 8.27 14.40
C PRO A 55 36.14 8.80 14.43
N ALA A 56 36.86 8.43 15.49
CA ALA A 56 38.31 8.49 15.54
C ALA A 56 38.88 7.74 14.33
N ASN A 57 39.49 8.50 13.43
CA ASN A 57 40.22 8.00 12.28
C ASN A 57 41.59 7.52 12.78
N SER A 58 41.68 6.27 13.24
CA SER A 58 42.93 5.58 13.55
C SER A 58 43.07 4.36 12.64
N ALA A 59 43.25 4.63 11.35
CA ALA A 59 43.69 3.63 10.39
C ALA A 59 45.20 3.39 10.56
N ALA A 60 45.50 2.26 11.19
CA ALA A 60 46.53 1.30 10.80
C ALA A 60 47.98 1.80 10.74
N GLY A 61 48.63 1.70 11.89
CA GLY A 61 50.08 1.51 11.95
C GLY A 61 50.48 0.20 11.25
N GLU A 62 51.47 0.32 10.37
CA GLU A 62 52.26 -0.77 9.83
C GLU A 62 53.02 -1.45 10.98
N HIS A 63 52.47 -2.57 11.47
CA HIS A 63 53.22 -3.50 12.30
C HIS A 63 53.96 -4.48 11.40
N ALA A 64 55.28 -4.34 11.41
CA ALA A 64 56.25 -5.30 10.92
C ALA A 64 55.96 -6.74 11.40
N PRO A 65 56.16 -7.76 10.56
CA PRO A 65 56.46 -9.10 11.07
C PRO A 65 57.96 -9.19 11.40
N HIS A 66 58.33 -8.77 12.62
CA HIS A 66 59.50 -9.32 13.31
C HIS A 66 59.04 -10.57 14.05
N GLY A 67 59.55 -11.75 13.66
CA GLY A 67 59.19 -12.99 14.32
C GLY A 67 59.68 -14.25 13.61
N ALA A 68 60.96 -14.32 13.28
CA ALA A 68 61.64 -15.59 12.98
C ALA A 68 62.91 -15.64 13.84
N THR A 69 62.71 -15.81 15.14
CA THR A 69 63.77 -16.12 16.09
C THR A 69 63.60 -17.56 16.53
N VAL A 70 64.72 -18.28 16.51
CA VAL A 70 65.11 -19.40 17.37
C VAL A 70 64.39 -20.75 17.22
N ASP A 71 64.88 -21.54 16.27
CA ASP A 71 65.25 -22.95 16.50
C ASP A 71 66.78 -23.00 16.26
N ALA A 72 67.70 -22.87 17.21
CA ALA A 72 67.85 -23.50 18.52
C ALA A 72 67.79 -25.04 18.44
N SER A 73 68.98 -25.64 18.58
CA SER A 73 69.22 -27.04 18.94
C SER A 73 69.33 -28.06 17.79
N SER A 74 70.29 -27.84 16.89
CA SER A 74 70.98 -28.94 16.19
C SER A 74 72.20 -29.36 17.02
N SER A 75 71.97 -30.39 17.83
CA SER A 75 72.93 -31.45 18.21
C SER A 75 74.36 -31.01 18.53
N HIS A 76 74.56 -30.79 19.83
CA HIS A 76 75.84 -31.00 20.50
C HIS A 76 76.39 -32.42 20.26
N ALA A 77 77.73 -32.45 20.21
CA ALA A 77 78.59 -33.53 20.67
C ALA A 77 78.57 -34.84 19.88
N ASP A 78 79.32 -34.88 18.78
CA ASP A 78 80.11 -36.08 18.47
C ASP A 78 81.58 -35.77 18.75
N SER A 79 81.94 -35.96 20.00
CA SER A 79 83.31 -36.03 20.47
C SER A 79 83.83 -37.45 20.23
N SER A 80 84.11 -37.80 18.97
CA SER A 80 84.96 -38.96 18.64
C SER A 80 86.42 -38.54 18.82
N ARG A 81 86.74 -38.41 20.10
CA ARG A 81 88.07 -38.41 20.68
C ARG A 81 88.53 -39.88 20.68
N GLU A 82 89.79 -40.10 20.34
CA GLU A 82 90.48 -41.40 20.21
C GLU A 82 90.19 -42.08 18.86
N SER A 83 91.17 -42.44 18.05
CA SER A 83 92.42 -43.06 18.45
C SER A 83 93.61 -42.52 17.67
N ASP A 84 94.57 -42.03 18.45
CA ASP A 84 95.99 -42.01 18.13
C ASP A 84 96.38 -43.27 17.34
N SER A 85 96.71 -43.07 16.07
CA SER A 85 97.45 -44.04 15.27
C SER A 85 98.89 -44.05 15.76
N HIS A 86 99.12 -44.57 16.96
CA HIS A 86 100.45 -45.00 17.36
C HIS A 86 100.77 -46.28 16.59
N ALA A 87 101.46 -46.06 15.48
CA ALA A 87 102.38 -47.01 14.89
C ALA A 87 103.32 -47.56 15.98
N HIS A 88 102.97 -48.71 16.56
CA HIS A 88 103.95 -49.68 17.03
C HIS A 88 104.24 -50.55 15.80
N ALA A 89 105.19 -50.15 14.97
CA ALA A 89 106.54 -50.70 15.06
C ALA A 89 106.46 -52.22 15.22
N GLU A 90 106.49 -52.92 14.09
CA GLU A 90 107.02 -54.28 13.99
C GLU A 90 108.37 -54.31 14.71
N VAL A 91 108.36 -54.66 15.99
CA VAL A 91 109.55 -55.16 16.66
C VAL A 91 109.53 -56.64 16.39
N GLU A 92 110.17 -57.03 15.29
CA GLU A 92 110.80 -58.34 15.14
C GLU A 92 111.71 -58.54 16.36
N ALA A 93 111.14 -59.04 17.46
CA ALA A 93 111.90 -59.57 18.56
C ALA A 93 112.41 -60.93 18.08
N ASP A 94 113.64 -60.90 17.59
CA ASP A 94 114.48 -62.06 17.38
C ASP A 94 114.20 -63.14 18.44
N GLN A 95 113.92 -64.34 17.93
CA GLN A 95 113.84 -65.58 18.66
C GLN A 95 115.21 -65.87 19.32
N GLN A 96 115.51 -65.17 20.41
CA GLN A 96 116.64 -65.51 21.26
C GLN A 96 116.17 -66.63 22.18
N LEU A 97 116.36 -67.85 21.67
CA LEU A 97 116.19 -69.12 22.37
C LEU A 97 116.73 -69.00 23.80
N PRO A 98 115.99 -69.46 24.82
CA PRO A 98 116.45 -69.39 26.19
C PRO A 98 117.76 -70.17 26.32
N VAL A 99 118.84 -69.44 26.61
CA VAL A 99 120.13 -70.01 27.01
C VAL A 99 119.86 -71.00 28.13
N ALA A 100 120.22 -72.27 27.90
CA ALA A 100 120.04 -73.36 28.85
C ALA A 100 120.84 -73.07 30.14
N VAL A 101 120.16 -72.45 31.11
CA VAL A 101 120.67 -72.31 32.47
C VAL A 101 120.74 -73.71 33.07
N ARG A 102 121.95 -74.23 33.15
CA ARG A 102 122.25 -75.50 33.82
C ARG A 102 121.83 -75.36 35.28
N SER A 103 121.06 -76.31 35.79
CA SER A 103 120.59 -76.35 37.17
C SER A 103 121.79 -76.34 38.13
N SER A 104 122.09 -75.17 38.68
CA SER A 104 123.01 -75.05 39.81
C SER A 104 122.41 -75.83 40.98
N PRO A 105 123.20 -76.65 41.72
CA PRO A 105 122.68 -77.41 42.86
C PRO A 105 122.22 -76.44 43.95
N MET A 106 120.90 -76.24 44.06
CA MET A 106 120.28 -75.39 45.08
C MET A 106 120.59 -75.96 46.47
N SER A 107 120.94 -75.08 47.41
CA SER A 107 121.04 -75.48 48.82
C SER A 107 119.63 -75.68 49.41
N VAL A 108 119.54 -76.50 50.46
CA VAL A 108 118.27 -76.83 51.13
C VAL A 108 117.56 -75.57 51.63
N GLU A 109 118.31 -74.57 52.08
CA GLU A 109 117.80 -73.26 52.54
C GLU A 109 117.18 -72.46 51.38
N GLU A 110 117.75 -72.55 50.19
CA GLU A 110 117.24 -71.89 48.99
C GLU A 110 115.92 -72.51 48.52
N ILE A 111 115.80 -73.84 48.60
CA ILE A 111 114.55 -74.58 48.33
C ILE A 111 113.43 -74.13 49.28
N VAL A 112 113.72 -73.98 50.57
CA VAL A 112 112.71 -73.51 51.56
C VAL A 112 112.31 -72.06 51.30
N ARG A 113 113.27 -71.18 50.98
CA ARG A 113 112.97 -69.78 50.62
C ARG A 113 112.14 -69.68 49.34
N MET A 114 112.42 -70.52 48.34
CA MET A 114 111.61 -70.64 47.14
C MET A 114 110.20 -71.15 47.47
N GLY A 115 110.05 -72.14 48.34
CA GLY A 115 108.74 -72.63 48.80
C GLY A 115 107.89 -71.55 49.47
N LEU A 116 108.50 -70.70 50.32
CA LEU A 116 107.81 -69.58 50.95
C LEU A 116 107.46 -68.46 49.95
N SER A 117 108.34 -68.17 48.99
CA SER A 117 108.10 -67.21 47.90
C SER A 117 106.98 -67.66 46.96
N LEU A 118 106.94 -68.95 46.62
CA LEU A 118 105.86 -69.56 45.84
C LEU A 118 104.53 -69.45 46.57
N LYS A 119 104.48 -69.77 47.87
CA LYS A 119 103.26 -69.59 48.68
C LYS A 119 102.79 -68.13 48.74
N SER A 120 103.71 -67.18 48.85
CA SER A 120 103.38 -65.74 48.80
C SER A 120 102.85 -65.31 47.43
N ARG A 121 103.46 -65.80 46.35
CA ARG A 121 102.96 -65.58 44.98
C ARG A 121 101.59 -66.21 44.76
N ASP A 122 101.35 -67.41 45.25
CA ASP A 122 100.05 -68.09 45.17
C ASP A 122 98.97 -67.29 45.89
N GLU A 123 99.28 -66.74 47.07
CA GLU A 123 98.36 -65.86 47.81
C GLU A 123 98.07 -64.56 47.03
N ILE A 124 99.09 -63.93 46.44
CA ILE A 124 98.90 -62.74 45.59
C ILE A 124 98.08 -63.07 44.33
N LEU A 125 98.34 -64.21 43.68
CA LEU A 125 97.58 -64.65 42.52
C LEU A 125 96.12 -64.92 42.91
N ARG A 126 95.88 -65.60 44.03
CA ARG A 126 94.54 -65.84 44.55
C ARG A 126 93.80 -64.53 44.87
N GLN A 127 94.48 -63.54 45.45
CA GLN A 127 93.91 -62.21 45.70
C GLN A 127 93.58 -61.49 44.39
N ARG A 128 94.48 -61.53 43.40
CA ARG A 128 94.23 -60.95 42.07
C ARG A 128 93.05 -61.63 41.39
N GLU A 129 93.00 -62.95 41.38
CA GLU A 129 91.89 -63.72 40.82
C GLU A 129 90.56 -63.38 41.50
N SER A 130 90.54 -63.24 42.83
CA SER A 130 89.35 -62.79 43.55
C SER A 130 88.94 -61.38 43.11
N SER A 131 89.88 -60.44 43.07
CA SER A 131 89.60 -59.06 42.65
C SER A 131 89.12 -58.96 41.19
N LEU A 132 89.65 -59.81 40.30
CA LEU A 132 89.22 -59.89 38.91
C LEU A 132 87.80 -60.45 38.80
N LYS A 133 87.47 -61.50 39.57
CA LYS A 133 86.10 -62.02 39.64
C LYS A 133 85.12 -60.98 40.18
N ASP A 134 85.53 -60.22 41.20
CA ASP A 134 84.70 -59.15 41.76
C ASP A 134 84.49 -58.04 40.71
N ALA A 135 85.55 -57.63 40.01
CA ALA A 135 85.46 -56.66 38.91
C ALA A 135 84.59 -57.18 37.75
N GLU A 136 84.73 -58.44 37.33
CA GLU A 136 83.87 -59.05 36.32
C GLU A 136 82.40 -59.08 36.76
N SER A 137 82.13 -59.35 38.03
CA SER A 137 80.77 -59.32 38.57
C SER A 137 80.17 -57.90 38.55
N GLN A 138 80.98 -56.88 38.86
CA GLN A 138 80.59 -55.47 38.78
C GLN A 138 80.34 -55.05 37.33
N HIS A 139 81.22 -55.45 36.40
CA HIS A 139 81.03 -55.18 34.98
C HIS A 139 79.74 -55.79 34.44
N ARG A 140 79.41 -57.04 34.84
CA ARG A 140 78.14 -57.68 34.47
C ARG A 140 76.93 -56.95 35.03
N LEU A 141 77.02 -56.47 36.28
CA LEU A 141 75.94 -55.68 36.89
C LEU A 141 75.74 -54.36 36.14
N ILE A 142 76.82 -53.61 35.90
CA ILE A 142 76.78 -52.36 35.13
C ILE A 142 76.23 -52.60 33.73
N GLN A 143 76.65 -53.67 33.05
CA GLN A 143 76.12 -54.00 31.73
C GLN A 143 74.61 -54.27 31.77
N THR A 144 74.14 -55.02 32.77
CA THR A 144 72.70 -55.29 32.96
C THR A 144 71.92 -54.00 33.22
N ASP A 145 72.46 -53.09 34.03
CA ASP A 145 71.85 -51.79 34.33
C ASP A 145 71.81 -50.88 33.09
N VAL A 146 72.88 -50.86 32.28
CA VAL A 146 72.95 -50.12 31.02
C VAL A 146 71.95 -50.66 30.01
N GLU A 147 71.86 -51.97 29.85
CA GLU A 147 70.86 -52.63 28.99
C GLU A 147 69.43 -52.30 29.46
N GLY A 148 69.20 -52.32 30.78
CA GLY A 148 67.92 -51.92 31.38
C GLY A 148 67.56 -50.46 31.10
N ALA A 149 68.52 -49.54 31.23
CA ALA A 149 68.32 -48.12 30.94
C ALA A 149 68.09 -47.85 29.45
N GLN A 150 68.79 -48.57 28.56
CA GLN A 150 68.59 -48.47 27.11
C GLN A 150 67.16 -48.87 26.73
N LEU A 151 66.65 -49.99 27.26
CA LEU A 151 65.26 -50.42 27.03
C LEU A 151 64.24 -49.38 27.55
N GLN A 152 64.51 -48.74 28.68
CA GLN A 152 63.64 -47.67 29.18
C GLN A 152 63.63 -46.45 28.25
N VAL A 153 64.80 -46.03 27.76
CA VAL A 153 64.91 -44.91 26.80
C VAL A 153 64.20 -45.24 25.48
N GLU A 154 64.33 -46.46 24.96
CA GLU A 154 63.64 -46.91 23.76
C GLU A 154 62.11 -46.92 23.93
N ASN A 155 61.62 -47.35 25.09
CA ASN A 155 60.20 -47.30 25.42
C ASN A 155 59.68 -45.86 25.49
N LEU A 156 60.41 -44.95 26.15
CA LEU A 156 60.06 -43.52 26.20
C LEU A 156 60.10 -42.87 24.82
N LEU A 157 61.08 -43.23 23.99
CA LEU A 157 61.20 -42.73 22.62
C LEU A 157 60.04 -43.22 21.73
N THR A 158 59.63 -44.48 21.89
CA THR A 158 58.46 -45.02 21.20
C THR A 158 57.18 -44.29 21.65
N GLN A 159 56.99 -44.09 22.96
CA GLN A 159 55.89 -43.32 23.49
C GLN A 159 55.88 -41.87 22.97
N ALA A 160 57.03 -41.21 22.91
CA ALA A 160 57.15 -39.85 22.39
C ALA A 160 56.82 -39.77 20.89
N LYS A 161 57.20 -40.78 20.10
CA LYS A 161 56.82 -40.89 18.69
C LYS A 161 55.31 -41.05 18.52
N ASP A 162 54.68 -41.91 19.31
CA ASP A 162 53.23 -42.12 19.26
C ASP A 162 52.47 -40.85 19.67
N GLN A 163 52.94 -40.16 20.72
CA GLN A 163 52.37 -38.87 21.13
C GLN A 163 52.52 -37.80 20.04
N ARG A 164 53.67 -37.74 19.38
CA ARG A 164 53.90 -36.82 18.27
C ARG A 164 52.97 -37.12 17.09
N ALA A 165 52.82 -38.38 16.72
CA ALA A 165 51.90 -38.79 15.66
C ALA A 165 50.44 -38.42 15.98
N ALA A 166 50.00 -38.62 17.23
CA ALA A 166 48.66 -38.24 17.67
C ALA A 166 48.44 -36.71 17.63
N ILE A 167 49.45 -35.92 17.98
CA ILE A 167 49.39 -34.45 17.90
C ILE A 167 49.34 -34.00 16.43
N GLU A 168 50.15 -34.58 15.55
CA GLU A 168 50.15 -34.27 14.12
C GLU A 168 48.77 -34.56 13.50
N GLU A 169 48.14 -35.69 13.86
CA GLU A 169 46.77 -36.00 13.42
C GLU A 169 45.75 -34.98 13.94
N LEU A 170 45.85 -34.57 15.21
CA LEU A 170 44.96 -33.54 15.77
C LEU A 170 45.12 -32.20 15.06
N VAL A 171 46.36 -31.79 14.76
CA VAL A 171 46.64 -30.56 14.01
C VAL A 171 46.07 -30.63 12.59
N GLN A 172 46.21 -31.77 11.91
CA GLN A 172 45.59 -31.98 10.59
C GLN A 172 44.07 -31.85 10.67
N ARG A 173 43.42 -32.49 11.64
CA ARG A 173 41.97 -32.37 11.84
C ARG A 173 41.54 -30.93 12.12
N MET A 174 42.28 -30.20 12.97
CA MET A 174 42.01 -28.78 13.24
C MET A 174 42.14 -27.92 11.99
N ASN A 175 43.13 -28.16 11.15
CA ASN A 175 43.31 -27.42 9.90
C ASN A 175 42.16 -27.70 8.92
N THR A 176 41.76 -28.96 8.74
CA THR A 176 40.59 -29.29 7.91
C THR A 176 39.30 -28.65 8.43
N GLN A 177 39.10 -28.63 9.74
CA GLN A 177 37.96 -27.94 10.35
C GLN A 177 38.01 -26.42 10.14
N LYS A 178 39.19 -25.81 10.29
CA LYS A 178 39.41 -24.38 10.05
C LYS A 178 39.10 -24.01 8.59
N ASP A 179 39.54 -24.83 7.64
CA ASP A 179 39.26 -24.63 6.23
C ASP A 179 37.77 -24.80 5.92
N GLY A 180 37.11 -25.79 6.54
CA GLY A 180 35.66 -25.97 6.47
C GLY A 180 34.89 -24.74 6.95
N ILE A 181 35.22 -24.22 8.13
CA ILE A 181 34.62 -23.00 8.69
C ILE A 181 34.91 -21.78 7.79
N GLY A 182 36.11 -21.71 7.19
CA GLY A 182 36.47 -20.66 6.24
C GLY A 182 35.56 -20.65 5.02
N ASN A 183 35.33 -21.83 4.43
CA ASN A 183 34.46 -22.00 3.27
C ASN A 183 32.99 -21.68 3.61
N GLU A 184 32.48 -22.14 4.76
CA GLU A 184 31.13 -21.81 5.23
C GLU A 184 30.95 -20.30 5.44
N ARG A 185 31.95 -19.61 6.01
CA ARG A 185 31.92 -18.15 6.16
C ARG A 185 31.85 -17.44 4.81
N LEU A 186 32.61 -17.89 3.81
CA LEU A 186 32.54 -17.32 2.46
C LEU A 186 31.17 -17.56 1.82
N ALA A 187 30.60 -18.75 1.99
CA ALA A 187 29.26 -19.08 1.51
C ALA A 187 28.20 -18.16 2.14
N ILE A 188 28.22 -17.98 3.47
CA ILE A 188 27.31 -17.09 4.20
C ILE A 188 27.46 -15.64 3.72
N VAL A 189 28.69 -15.16 3.48
CA VAL A 189 28.92 -13.81 2.96
C VAL A 189 28.32 -13.64 1.57
N SER A 190 28.45 -14.64 0.70
CA SER A 190 27.86 -14.61 -0.64
C SER A 190 26.33 -14.63 -0.60
N GLU A 191 25.74 -15.47 0.24
CA GLU A 191 24.28 -15.55 0.44
C GLU A 191 23.73 -14.24 1.00
N LYS A 192 24.41 -13.64 1.98
CA LYS A 192 24.03 -12.33 2.53
C LYS A 192 24.02 -11.24 1.44
N LYS A 193 24.99 -11.28 0.52
CA LYS A 193 25.03 -10.35 -0.62
C LYS A 193 23.86 -10.58 -1.56
N GLN A 194 23.51 -11.83 -1.85
CA GLN A 194 22.35 -12.17 -2.67
C GLN A 194 21.05 -11.69 -2.03
N LEU A 195 20.85 -11.95 -0.73
CA LEU A 195 19.68 -11.49 0.01
C LEU A 195 19.57 -9.95 0.04
N GLN A 196 20.70 -9.24 0.05
CA GLN A 196 20.70 -7.79 -0.07
C GLN A 196 20.18 -7.33 -1.44
N VAL A 197 20.65 -7.94 -2.53
CA VAL A 197 20.18 -7.65 -3.89
C VAL A 197 18.69 -7.96 -4.04
N ASP A 198 18.25 -9.10 -3.51
CA ASP A 198 16.84 -9.50 -3.56
C ASP A 198 15.95 -8.51 -2.79
N ARG A 199 16.42 -8.03 -1.63
CA ARG A 199 15.72 -6.98 -0.86
C ARG A 199 15.60 -5.68 -1.63
N GLU A 200 16.69 -5.22 -2.25
CA GLU A 200 16.69 -3.99 -3.07
C GLU A 200 15.73 -4.12 -4.26
N THR A 201 15.67 -5.29 -4.89
CA THR A 201 14.75 -5.60 -5.98
C THR A 201 13.30 -5.55 -5.52
N LEU A 202 12.98 -6.18 -4.38
CA LEU A 202 11.63 -6.15 -3.81
C LEU A 202 11.18 -4.72 -3.45
N ASP A 203 12.09 -3.91 -2.90
CA ASP A 203 11.81 -2.50 -2.60
C ASP A 203 11.53 -1.69 -3.87
N ALA A 204 12.22 -1.98 -4.98
CA ALA A 204 11.94 -1.36 -6.28
C ALA A 204 10.56 -1.76 -6.83
N ASP A 205 10.23 -3.06 -6.80
CA ASP A 205 8.93 -3.57 -7.23
C ASP A 205 7.77 -2.98 -6.41
N ARG A 206 7.96 -2.85 -5.09
CA ARG A 206 6.96 -2.23 -4.20
C ARG A 206 6.70 -0.77 -4.59
N ARG A 207 7.76 0.01 -4.85
CA ARG A 207 7.63 1.40 -5.31
C ARG A 207 6.91 1.49 -6.66
N GLN A 208 7.21 0.58 -7.59
CA GLN A 208 6.52 0.53 -8.88
C GLN A 208 5.03 0.22 -8.71
N HIS A 209 4.69 -0.74 -7.86
CA HIS A 209 3.30 -1.08 -7.57
C HIS A 209 2.55 0.11 -6.94
N ASP A 210 3.17 0.80 -5.98
CA ASP A 210 2.58 2.00 -5.36
C ASP A 210 2.37 3.12 -6.38
N ALA A 211 3.32 3.33 -7.31
CA ALA A 211 3.18 4.28 -8.41
C ALA A 211 2.05 3.88 -9.40
N GLN A 212 1.89 2.59 -9.69
CA GLN A 212 0.78 2.10 -10.51
C GLN A 212 -0.57 2.30 -9.81
N LYS A 213 -0.63 2.08 -8.50
CA LYS A 213 -1.84 2.30 -7.70
C LYS A 213 -2.25 3.78 -7.71
N THR A 214 -1.31 4.70 -7.52
CA THR A 214 -1.61 6.13 -7.57
C THR A 214 -2.04 6.57 -8.98
N ALA A 215 -1.38 6.08 -10.03
CA ALA A 215 -1.78 6.33 -11.41
C ALA A 215 -3.22 5.84 -11.71
N PHE A 216 -3.58 4.66 -11.21
CA PHE A 216 -4.94 4.12 -11.34
C PHE A 216 -5.98 5.00 -10.63
N THR A 217 -5.70 5.43 -9.40
CA THR A 217 -6.62 6.32 -8.66
C THR A 217 -6.79 7.67 -9.34
N SER A 218 -5.71 8.22 -9.94
CA SER A 218 -5.80 9.45 -10.73
C SER A 218 -6.65 9.26 -11.99
N SER A 219 -6.51 8.12 -12.68
CA SER A 219 -7.35 7.81 -13.84
C SER A 219 -8.83 7.64 -13.46
N GLU A 220 -9.12 7.00 -12.33
CA GLU A 220 -10.49 6.82 -11.82
C GLU A 220 -11.15 8.17 -11.51
N THR A 221 -10.42 9.09 -10.87
CA THR A 221 -10.93 10.45 -10.59
C THR A 221 -11.14 11.26 -11.87
N GLU A 222 -10.24 11.16 -12.85
CA GLU A 222 -10.41 11.80 -14.17
C GLU A 222 -11.65 11.26 -14.90
N LEU A 223 -11.88 9.95 -14.89
CA LEU A 223 -13.07 9.34 -15.47
C LEU A 223 -14.35 9.76 -14.75
N ALA A 224 -14.32 9.89 -13.42
CA ALA A 224 -15.46 10.37 -12.65
C ALA A 224 -15.82 11.83 -13.03
N LEU A 225 -14.81 12.70 -13.21
CA LEU A 225 -15.01 14.07 -13.68
C LEU A 225 -15.59 14.10 -15.10
N LYS A 226 -15.07 13.28 -16.03
CA LYS A 226 -15.60 13.17 -17.40
C LYS A 226 -17.05 12.69 -17.43
N ARG A 227 -17.42 11.71 -16.58
CA ARG A 227 -18.81 11.26 -16.45
C ARG A 227 -19.72 12.39 -15.97
N LYS A 228 -19.30 13.13 -14.95
CA LYS A 228 -20.08 14.28 -14.45
C LYS A 228 -20.27 15.36 -15.51
N ALA A 229 -19.22 15.68 -16.27
CA ALA A 229 -19.32 16.65 -17.36
C ALA A 229 -20.31 16.18 -18.45
N LEU A 230 -20.27 14.90 -18.83
CA LEU A 230 -21.23 14.33 -19.78
C LEU A 230 -22.67 14.38 -19.26
N ASP A 231 -22.90 14.11 -17.97
CA ASP A 231 -24.22 14.23 -17.36
C ASP A 231 -24.74 15.68 -17.37
N GLU A 232 -23.85 16.67 -17.24
CA GLU A 232 -24.19 18.09 -17.39
C GLU A 232 -24.53 18.43 -18.85
N ASP A 233 -23.73 17.99 -19.81
CA ASP A 233 -24.00 18.15 -21.25
C ASP A 233 -25.32 17.50 -21.68
N ARG A 234 -25.67 16.35 -21.07
CA ARG A 234 -26.95 15.69 -21.33
C ARG A 234 -28.13 16.54 -20.84
N LYS A 235 -28.02 17.17 -19.68
CA LYS A 235 -29.07 18.05 -19.14
C LYS A 235 -29.24 19.31 -19.97
N THR A 236 -28.15 19.90 -20.45
CA THR A 236 -28.23 21.07 -21.34
C THR A 236 -28.89 20.69 -22.66
N PHE A 237 -28.51 19.55 -23.25
CA PHE A 237 -29.15 19.01 -24.44
C PHE A 237 -30.66 18.75 -24.25
N ASP A 238 -31.06 18.13 -23.13
CA ASP A 238 -32.49 17.89 -22.82
C ASP A 238 -33.27 19.20 -22.67
N THR A 239 -32.65 20.22 -22.07
CA THR A 239 -33.23 21.56 -21.95
C THR A 239 -33.43 22.20 -23.33
N ASP A 240 -32.43 22.13 -24.21
CA ASP A 240 -32.52 22.71 -25.54
C ASP A 240 -33.51 21.94 -26.43
N ARG A 241 -33.59 20.62 -26.31
CA ARG A 241 -34.64 19.81 -26.95
C ARG A 241 -36.03 20.25 -26.53
N ASN A 242 -36.25 20.52 -25.24
CA ASN A 242 -37.54 21.01 -24.74
C ASN A 242 -37.86 22.40 -25.30
N LYS A 243 -36.89 23.32 -25.36
CA LYS A 243 -37.08 24.64 -25.99
C LYS A 243 -37.49 24.52 -27.46
N ILE A 244 -36.78 23.69 -28.24
CA ILE A 244 -37.13 23.44 -29.65
C ILE A 244 -38.55 22.90 -29.79
N THR A 245 -38.98 22.04 -28.87
CA THR A 245 -40.35 21.50 -28.86
C THR A 245 -41.38 22.61 -28.61
N VAL A 246 -41.15 23.46 -27.61
CA VAL A 246 -42.02 24.61 -27.29
C VAL A 246 -42.06 25.61 -28.46
N ASP A 247 -40.91 25.92 -29.06
CA ASP A 247 -40.83 26.82 -30.22
C ASP A 247 -41.56 26.22 -31.43
N GLY A 248 -41.48 24.91 -31.63
CA GLY A 248 -42.25 24.19 -32.64
C GLY A 248 -43.77 24.28 -32.43
N ASP A 249 -44.23 24.09 -31.20
CA ASP A 249 -45.64 24.23 -30.84
C ASP A 249 -46.14 25.67 -31.03
N LYS A 250 -45.31 26.66 -30.68
CA LYS A 250 -45.61 28.07 -30.90
C LYS A 250 -45.74 28.36 -32.40
N LEU A 251 -44.79 27.90 -33.21
CA LEU A 251 -44.82 28.09 -34.66
C LEU A 251 -46.05 27.43 -35.29
N ASN A 252 -46.47 26.27 -34.81
CA ASN A 252 -47.70 25.62 -35.25
C ASN A 252 -48.95 26.47 -34.94
N LYS A 253 -49.05 27.04 -33.73
CA LYS A 253 -50.14 27.96 -33.37
C LYS A 253 -50.15 29.22 -34.23
N ASP A 254 -48.98 29.82 -34.45
CA ASP A 254 -48.83 31.01 -35.32
C ASP A 254 -49.29 30.69 -36.75
N ARG A 255 -48.94 29.50 -37.25
CA ARG A 255 -49.41 29.00 -38.55
C ARG A 255 -50.92 28.81 -38.59
N GLU A 256 -51.54 28.20 -37.57
CA GLU A 256 -53.00 28.04 -37.49
C GLU A 256 -53.72 29.40 -37.45
N ALA A 257 -53.19 30.36 -36.69
CA ALA A 257 -53.73 31.72 -36.63
C ALA A 257 -53.64 32.41 -38.00
N TRP A 258 -52.50 32.28 -38.69
CA TRP A 258 -52.34 32.79 -40.04
C TRP A 258 -53.32 32.16 -41.04
N VAL A 259 -53.54 30.84 -40.97
CA VAL A 259 -54.54 30.17 -41.82
C VAL A 259 -55.95 30.71 -41.58
N LYS A 260 -56.37 30.89 -40.32
CA LYS A 260 -57.68 31.49 -39.99
C LYS A 260 -57.82 32.92 -40.52
N GLU A 261 -56.74 33.70 -40.44
CA GLU A 261 -56.72 35.06 -40.98
C GLU A 261 -56.83 35.08 -42.51
N VAL A 262 -56.14 34.15 -43.19
CA VAL A 262 -56.32 33.95 -44.63
C VAL A 262 -57.76 33.55 -44.95
N GLU A 263 -58.37 32.62 -44.21
CA GLU A 263 -59.77 32.24 -44.39
C GLU A 263 -60.71 33.44 -44.18
N ARG A 264 -60.52 34.22 -43.13
CA ARG A 264 -61.28 35.45 -42.86
C ARG A 264 -61.20 36.45 -44.01
N THR A 265 -59.98 36.76 -44.46
CA THR A 265 -59.77 37.69 -45.58
C THR A 265 -60.36 37.18 -46.89
N THR A 266 -60.33 35.86 -47.14
CA THR A 266 -61.02 35.28 -48.30
C THR A 266 -62.54 35.40 -48.20
N HIS A 267 -63.12 35.21 -47.00
CA HIS A 267 -64.55 35.38 -46.78
C HIS A 267 -64.98 36.85 -46.92
N GLU A 268 -64.21 37.79 -46.36
CA GLU A 268 -64.42 39.23 -46.54
C GLU A 268 -64.35 39.62 -48.02
N SER A 269 -63.38 39.09 -48.76
CA SER A 269 -63.28 39.31 -50.20
C SER A 269 -64.50 38.77 -50.97
N GLN A 270 -65.05 37.63 -50.55
CA GLN A 270 -66.29 37.09 -51.13
C GLN A 270 -67.51 37.95 -50.79
N GLN A 271 -67.66 38.38 -49.54
CA GLN A 271 -68.74 39.28 -49.11
C GLN A 271 -68.70 40.60 -49.89
N LEU A 272 -67.53 41.23 -50.01
CA LEU A 272 -67.35 42.45 -50.80
C LEU A 272 -67.71 42.26 -52.28
N LYS A 273 -67.50 41.07 -52.85
CA LYS A 273 -67.96 40.76 -54.22
C LYS A 273 -69.47 40.69 -54.30
N ILE A 274 -70.13 40.10 -53.31
CA ILE A 274 -71.59 40.03 -53.22
C ILE A 274 -72.14 41.46 -53.05
N GLU A 275 -71.65 42.21 -52.07
CA GLU A 275 -72.06 43.60 -51.80
C GLU A 275 -71.86 44.50 -53.03
N LYS A 276 -70.73 44.34 -53.74
CA LYS A 276 -70.48 45.07 -54.99
C LYS A 276 -71.53 44.75 -56.07
N GLU A 277 -71.97 43.50 -56.17
CA GLU A 277 -73.02 43.12 -57.11
C GLU A 277 -74.40 43.61 -56.64
N GLU A 278 -74.69 43.57 -55.33
CA GLU A 278 -75.90 44.15 -54.74
C GLU A 278 -75.99 45.66 -55.01
N LEU A 279 -74.91 46.41 -54.75
CA LEU A 279 -74.84 47.84 -55.07
C LEU A 279 -74.96 48.10 -56.58
N ARG A 280 -74.53 47.17 -57.43
CA ARG A 280 -74.73 47.26 -58.88
C ARG A 280 -76.22 47.13 -59.22
N VAL A 281 -76.89 46.14 -58.64
CA VAL A 281 -78.34 45.93 -58.80
C VAL A 281 -79.13 47.10 -58.23
N GLU A 282 -78.77 47.62 -57.06
CA GLU A 282 -79.44 48.75 -56.41
C GLU A 282 -79.25 50.05 -57.18
N ARG A 283 -78.05 50.29 -57.73
CA ARG A 283 -77.83 51.39 -58.67
C ARG A 283 -78.72 51.26 -59.90
N ASP A 284 -78.79 50.08 -60.51
CA ASP A 284 -79.65 49.85 -61.67
C ASP A 284 -81.14 50.07 -61.32
N ARG A 285 -81.56 49.64 -60.13
CA ARG A 285 -82.91 49.90 -59.59
C ARG A 285 -83.15 51.38 -59.32
N LEU A 286 -82.21 52.08 -58.71
CA LEU A 286 -82.31 53.53 -58.48
C LEU A 286 -82.33 54.30 -59.79
N GLU A 287 -81.64 53.84 -60.84
CA GLU A 287 -81.78 54.41 -62.18
C GLU A 287 -83.18 54.16 -62.76
N GLN A 288 -83.79 52.99 -62.50
CA GLN A 288 -85.19 52.72 -62.86
C GLN A 288 -86.16 53.60 -62.05
N ASP A 289 -85.97 53.70 -60.74
CA ASP A 289 -86.79 54.53 -59.85
C ASP A 289 -86.60 56.02 -60.18
N LYS A 290 -85.39 56.46 -60.53
CA LYS A 290 -85.12 57.82 -61.03
C LYS A 290 -85.83 58.07 -62.37
N ARG A 291 -85.92 57.07 -63.25
CA ARG A 291 -86.73 57.16 -64.47
C ARG A 291 -88.22 57.22 -64.16
N LEU A 292 -88.70 56.50 -63.13
CA LEU A 292 -90.08 56.53 -62.67
C LEU A 292 -90.44 57.84 -61.93
N LEU A 293 -89.57 58.35 -61.06
CA LEU A 293 -89.71 59.63 -60.37
C LEU A 293 -89.58 60.83 -61.31
N ALA A 294 -88.76 60.74 -62.37
CA ALA A 294 -88.76 61.73 -63.44
C ALA A 294 -90.11 61.78 -64.21
N SER A 295 -91.02 60.82 -63.96
CA SER A 295 -92.39 60.81 -64.51
C SER A 295 -93.49 61.23 -63.52
N MET A 296 -93.16 61.62 -62.28
CA MET A 296 -94.14 62.08 -61.28
C MET A 296 -93.88 63.53 -60.83
N PRO A 297 -94.90 64.41 -60.78
CA PRO A 297 -94.75 65.75 -60.25
C PRO A 297 -95.02 65.81 -58.74
N GLY A 298 -93.99 66.20 -57.98
CA GLY A 298 -94.11 66.90 -56.69
C GLY A 298 -94.18 66.05 -55.41
N GLY A 299 -93.56 66.58 -54.34
CA GLY A 299 -93.93 66.26 -52.95
C GLY A 299 -92.79 66.15 -51.93
N ASP A 300 -92.59 67.22 -51.14
CA ASP A 300 -91.85 67.30 -49.89
C ASP A 300 -92.27 66.27 -48.82
N THR A 301 -91.35 65.82 -47.95
CA THR A 301 -91.39 66.00 -46.47
C THR A 301 -90.38 65.11 -45.71
N LEU A 302 -89.68 65.72 -44.74
CA LEU A 302 -88.84 65.09 -43.69
C LEU A 302 -89.72 64.40 -42.63
N PRO A 303 -89.17 63.43 -41.86
CA PRO A 303 -89.10 63.66 -40.42
C PRO A 303 -87.82 63.14 -39.72
N SER A 304 -87.41 63.94 -38.73
CA SER A 304 -86.47 63.63 -37.66
C SER A 304 -87.10 62.68 -36.64
N VAL A 305 -86.39 61.62 -36.24
CA VAL A 305 -86.76 60.73 -35.13
C VAL A 305 -85.57 60.57 -34.19
N LYS A 306 -85.61 61.29 -33.07
CA LYS A 306 -84.89 60.97 -31.84
C LYS A 306 -85.57 59.76 -31.18
N LYS A 307 -84.81 58.74 -30.77
CA LYS A 307 -85.27 57.73 -29.79
C LYS A 307 -84.30 57.65 -28.62
N PRO A 308 -84.80 57.64 -27.36
CA PRO A 308 -84.02 57.50 -26.15
C PRO A 308 -83.66 56.02 -25.94
N ILE A 309 -82.44 55.73 -25.50
CA ILE A 309 -82.06 54.37 -25.11
C ILE A 309 -82.32 54.21 -23.62
N ASP A 310 -83.29 53.36 -23.36
CA ASP A 310 -83.91 53.05 -22.09
C ASP A 310 -82.98 52.35 -21.10
N ALA A 311 -83.19 52.67 -19.82
CA ALA A 311 -82.56 52.09 -18.64
C ALA A 311 -83.02 50.65 -18.32
N VAL A 312 -83.27 49.81 -19.34
CA VAL A 312 -83.79 48.44 -19.20
C VAL A 312 -82.70 47.36 -19.40
N SER A 313 -81.57 47.67 -20.04
CA SER A 313 -80.52 46.67 -20.31
C SER A 313 -79.64 46.29 -19.11
N LYS A 314 -79.63 47.07 -18.02
CA LYS A 314 -78.76 46.76 -16.85
C LYS A 314 -79.19 45.50 -16.09
N LYS A 315 -80.47 45.12 -16.10
CA LYS A 315 -80.95 43.92 -15.37
C LYS A 315 -80.79 42.62 -16.15
N GLN A 316 -80.84 42.67 -17.49
CA GLN A 316 -80.59 41.51 -18.34
C GLN A 316 -79.08 41.20 -18.40
N ASN A 317 -78.24 42.23 -18.58
CA ASN A 317 -76.80 42.07 -18.59
C ASN A 317 -76.26 41.50 -17.27
N LEU A 318 -76.87 41.85 -16.13
CA LEU A 318 -76.41 41.34 -14.84
C LEU A 318 -76.74 39.86 -14.63
N LYS A 319 -77.86 39.37 -15.16
CA LYS A 319 -78.23 37.95 -15.06
C LYS A 319 -77.30 37.09 -15.92
N GLU A 320 -77.03 37.54 -17.14
CA GLU A 320 -76.12 36.86 -18.07
C GLU A 320 -74.67 36.87 -17.57
N LEU A 321 -74.20 37.98 -17.00
CA LEU A 321 -72.89 38.03 -16.35
C LEU A 321 -72.82 37.08 -15.15
N THR A 322 -73.86 37.02 -14.31
CA THR A 322 -73.88 36.10 -13.16
C THR A 322 -73.78 34.64 -13.64
N GLU A 323 -74.54 34.26 -14.67
CA GLU A 323 -74.53 32.90 -15.25
C GLU A 323 -73.18 32.58 -15.92
N MET A 324 -72.56 33.56 -16.58
CA MET A 324 -71.21 33.44 -17.13
C MET A 324 -70.16 33.19 -16.02
N PHE A 325 -70.21 33.94 -14.93
CA PHE A 325 -69.28 33.78 -13.80
C PHE A 325 -69.51 32.47 -13.03
N GLU A 326 -70.74 31.94 -12.98
CA GLU A 326 -71.01 30.65 -12.34
C GLU A 326 -70.38 29.46 -13.08
N GLY A 327 -70.16 29.58 -14.39
CA GLY A 327 -69.55 28.58 -15.26
C GLY A 327 -68.03 28.69 -15.41
N MET A 328 -67.41 29.76 -14.90
CA MET A 328 -65.95 29.97 -14.97
C MET A 328 -65.21 29.41 -13.76
N THR A 329 -63.92 29.09 -13.94
CA THR A 329 -63.04 28.78 -12.80
C THR A 329 -62.77 30.05 -11.97
N PRO A 330 -62.53 29.92 -10.65
CA PRO A 330 -62.33 31.09 -9.78
C PRO A 330 -61.20 32.03 -10.25
N GLU A 331 -60.11 31.49 -10.79
CA GLU A 331 -58.98 32.27 -11.33
C GLU A 331 -59.35 33.04 -12.61
N SER A 332 -60.14 32.43 -13.51
CA SER A 332 -60.60 33.10 -14.73
C SER A 332 -61.61 34.20 -14.41
N ALA A 333 -62.52 33.93 -13.47
CA ALA A 333 -63.47 34.90 -12.97
C ALA A 333 -62.76 36.08 -12.28
N ALA A 334 -61.73 35.82 -11.48
CA ALA A 334 -60.91 36.85 -10.84
C ALA A 334 -60.23 37.78 -11.86
N ASN A 335 -59.67 37.24 -12.94
CA ASN A 335 -59.07 38.04 -14.00
C ASN A 335 -60.10 38.90 -14.77
N ALA A 336 -61.29 38.34 -15.07
CA ALA A 336 -62.36 39.09 -15.73
C ALA A 336 -62.97 40.18 -14.82
N ILE A 337 -63.06 39.92 -13.52
CA ILE A 337 -63.47 40.94 -12.54
C ILE A 337 -62.43 42.06 -12.46
N LYS A 338 -61.14 41.74 -12.51
CA LYS A 338 -60.07 42.74 -12.51
C LYS A 338 -60.15 43.66 -13.74
N THR A 339 -60.45 43.13 -14.92
CA THR A 339 -60.63 43.94 -16.13
C THR A 339 -61.86 44.84 -16.03
N LEU A 340 -63.02 44.30 -15.58
CA LEU A 340 -64.24 45.09 -15.41
C LEU A 340 -64.08 46.19 -14.34
N ALA A 341 -63.33 45.91 -13.28
CA ALA A 341 -63.01 46.90 -12.26
C ALA A 341 -62.11 48.02 -12.79
N ALA A 342 -61.13 47.68 -13.63
CA ALA A 342 -60.25 48.66 -14.29
C ALA A 342 -61.02 49.54 -15.28
N ASP A 343 -62.08 49.02 -15.90
CA ASP A 343 -63.00 49.75 -16.79
C ASP A 343 -64.00 50.63 -16.03
N GLY A 344 -63.93 50.67 -14.69
CA GLY A 344 -64.78 51.49 -13.83
C GLY A 344 -66.13 50.87 -13.50
N GLU A 345 -66.38 49.61 -13.89
CA GLU A 345 -67.63 48.88 -13.62
C GLU A 345 -67.66 48.17 -12.26
N SER A 346 -66.92 48.69 -11.28
CA SER A 346 -66.79 48.11 -9.94
C SER A 346 -68.13 47.85 -9.23
N ASP A 347 -69.13 48.71 -9.44
CA ASP A 347 -70.45 48.57 -8.85
C ASP A 347 -71.26 47.41 -9.47
N MET A 348 -71.06 47.15 -10.77
CA MET A 348 -71.70 46.01 -11.46
C MET A 348 -71.10 44.69 -10.99
N VAL A 349 -69.78 44.64 -10.82
CA VAL A 349 -69.07 43.49 -10.26
C VAL A 349 -69.59 43.17 -8.85
N VAL A 350 -69.79 44.18 -8.01
CA VAL A 350 -70.34 44.00 -6.66
C VAL A 350 -71.76 43.43 -6.73
N ASP A 351 -72.62 43.96 -7.61
CA ASP A 351 -73.99 43.45 -7.79
C ASP A 351 -74.04 42.00 -8.29
N VAL A 352 -73.07 41.59 -9.12
CA VAL A 352 -72.91 40.19 -9.56
C VAL A 352 -72.43 39.31 -8.39
N LEU A 353 -71.42 39.74 -7.63
CA LEU A 353 -70.89 39.01 -6.47
C LEU A 353 -71.93 38.79 -5.37
N VAL A 354 -72.85 39.74 -5.16
CA VAL A 354 -73.96 39.61 -4.20
C VAL A 354 -74.99 38.56 -4.65
N LYS A 355 -75.15 38.35 -5.96
CA LYS A 355 -76.10 37.36 -6.51
C LYS A 355 -75.50 35.96 -6.67
N LEU A 356 -74.18 35.83 -6.71
CA LEU A 356 -73.49 34.55 -6.75
C LEU A 356 -73.65 33.78 -5.44
N GLU A 357 -73.56 32.45 -5.51
CA GLU A 357 -73.48 31.60 -4.31
C GLU A 357 -72.30 32.03 -3.43
N GLN A 358 -72.53 32.19 -2.13
CA GLN A 358 -71.55 32.73 -1.18
C GLN A 358 -70.19 32.01 -1.24
N ARG A 359 -70.18 30.70 -1.45
CA ARG A 359 -68.96 29.89 -1.59
C ARG A 359 -68.17 30.19 -2.87
N LYS A 360 -68.87 30.47 -3.97
CA LYS A 360 -68.23 30.84 -5.24
C LYS A 360 -67.70 32.27 -5.19
N ALA A 361 -68.49 33.21 -4.66
CA ALA A 361 -68.06 34.59 -4.48
C ALA A 361 -66.79 34.68 -3.60
N SER A 362 -66.71 33.91 -2.51
CA SER A 362 -65.50 33.87 -1.67
C SER A 362 -64.29 33.28 -2.40
N ALA A 363 -64.46 32.19 -3.14
CA ALA A 363 -63.37 31.56 -3.90
C ALA A 363 -62.83 32.49 -5.01
N ILE A 364 -63.71 33.27 -5.65
CA ILE A 364 -63.32 34.25 -6.66
C ILE A 364 -62.57 35.42 -6.01
N LEU A 365 -63.04 35.94 -4.87
CA LEU A 365 -62.36 37.01 -4.14
C LEU A 365 -60.98 36.59 -3.62
N GLU A 366 -60.82 35.34 -3.20
CA GLU A 366 -59.53 34.78 -2.77
C GLU A 366 -58.53 34.63 -3.93
N ALA A 367 -59.03 34.38 -5.15
CA ALA A 367 -58.20 34.27 -6.34
C ALA A 367 -57.73 35.63 -6.93
N ILE A 368 -58.21 36.77 -6.39
CA ILE A 368 -57.77 38.09 -6.82
C ILE A 368 -56.50 38.49 -6.05
N PRO A 369 -55.34 38.71 -6.72
CA PRO A 369 -54.09 39.04 -6.05
C PRO A 369 -54.03 40.49 -5.51
N ASP A 370 -54.99 41.35 -5.86
CA ASP A 370 -55.05 42.75 -5.41
C ASP A 370 -55.91 42.89 -4.15
N GLU A 371 -55.25 42.88 -3.00
CA GLU A 371 -55.89 42.99 -1.67
C GLU A 371 -56.69 44.30 -1.50
N LYS A 372 -56.28 45.40 -2.15
CA LYS A 372 -56.97 46.69 -2.04
C LYS A 372 -58.33 46.61 -2.74
N LEU A 373 -58.35 46.03 -3.94
CA LEU A 373 -59.57 45.84 -4.71
C LEU A 373 -60.57 44.92 -3.99
N VAL A 374 -60.08 43.83 -3.39
CA VAL A 374 -60.90 42.91 -2.59
C VAL A 374 -61.50 43.61 -1.38
N SER A 375 -60.71 44.42 -0.66
CA SER A 375 -61.20 45.18 0.49
C SER A 375 -62.30 46.19 0.10
N GLU A 376 -62.18 46.83 -1.07
CA GLU A 376 -63.19 47.75 -1.59
C GLU A 376 -64.50 47.03 -1.90
N PHE A 377 -64.44 45.86 -2.55
CA PHE A 377 -65.63 45.06 -2.82
C PHE A 377 -66.31 44.57 -1.55
N LEU A 378 -65.56 44.09 -0.55
CA LEU A 378 -66.14 43.65 0.72
C LEU A 378 -66.85 44.78 1.47
N VAL A 379 -66.27 45.99 1.48
CA VAL A 379 -66.91 47.17 2.07
C VAL A 379 -68.20 47.53 1.32
N LYS A 380 -68.19 47.52 -0.01
CA LYS A 380 -69.39 47.80 -0.83
C LYS A 380 -70.48 46.74 -0.64
N ILE A 381 -70.13 45.45 -0.61
CA ILE A 381 -71.07 44.33 -0.35
C ILE A 381 -71.71 44.48 1.03
N ASN A 382 -70.92 44.80 2.06
CA ASN A 382 -71.43 44.98 3.41
C ASN A 382 -72.37 46.20 3.51
N ASN A 383 -72.03 47.30 2.83
CA ASN A 383 -72.88 48.48 2.76
C ASN A 383 -74.22 48.20 2.04
N LEU A 384 -74.23 47.37 1.00
CA LEU A 384 -75.45 46.94 0.32
C LEU A 384 -76.32 46.03 1.19
N ASN A 385 -75.72 45.11 1.95
CA ASN A 385 -76.43 44.23 2.87
C ASN A 385 -76.99 44.96 4.10
N ASN A 386 -76.34 46.04 4.53
CA ASN A 386 -76.75 46.84 5.69
C ASN A 386 -77.72 47.99 5.35
N GLN A 387 -78.09 48.18 4.07
CA GLN A 387 -79.16 49.12 3.73
C GLN A 387 -80.49 48.60 4.31
N PRO A 388 -81.13 49.31 5.25
CA PRO A 388 -82.40 48.88 5.80
C PRO A 388 -83.40 48.82 4.65
N LYS A 389 -84.06 47.66 4.48
CA LYS A 389 -85.16 47.48 3.53
C LYS A 389 -86.26 48.47 3.91
N ALA A 390 -86.18 49.69 3.41
CA ALA A 390 -87.19 50.72 3.58
C ALA A 390 -88.51 50.12 3.07
N ALA A 391 -89.48 50.06 3.97
CA ALA A 391 -90.78 49.46 3.76
C ALA A 391 -91.39 49.93 2.43
N LYS A 392 -91.46 49.02 1.46
CA LYS A 392 -92.35 49.16 0.31
C LYS A 392 -93.72 48.63 0.74
N ASN A 393 -94.58 49.58 1.11
CA ASN A 393 -96.01 49.50 0.82
C ASN A 393 -96.22 49.70 -0.68
#